data_AF-A0A3R8WAB9-F1
#
_entry.id   AF-A0A3R8WAB9-F1
#
_cell.length_a   1.000
_cell.length_b   1.000
_cell.length_c   1.000
_cell.angle_alpha   90.00
_cell.angle_beta   90.00
_cell.angle_gamma   90.00
#
_symmetry.space_group_name_H-M   'P 1'
#
loop_
_entity.id
_entity.type
_entity.pdbx_description
1 polymer ?
#
loop_
_entity_poly.entity_id
_entity_poly.type
_entity_poly.pdbx_seq_one_letter_code
_entity_poly.pdbx_strand_id
1 'polypeptide(L)'
;MSQAALNVRHNQKNDEDPRSGPSNGAFLGGLFFFLFVVGTIIWSGWMVMTWMKDADRLPMSKLVLTGERHYTKNDDVRKAILALGQPGTFMTVDVNAIQNQISMLPWVRQVTVRKQWPDELKIHIVEYRPFARWNDQNMVDEQGRVFNLPVSENGKGDYVLLYGPQGSQKEVLKEYSVFKNTLAAHNLKLKSLSMTARHAWQIILDNDVRIELGKKDVSERLNRFLELYPLLQQTTDKRVDYVDLRYSNGAAVGWAPLLVDAPPELQ
;
A
#
# COMPACT_ATOMS: atom_id res chain seq x y z
N MET A 1 84.83 88.52 11.51
CA MET A 1 84.72 89.65 10.56
C MET A 1 83.96 89.09 9.35
N SER A 2 82.68 89.36 9.13
CA SER A 2 81.98 90.61 8.76
C SER A 2 81.58 90.55 7.28
N GLN A 3 80.33 90.98 7.02
CA GLN A 3 79.72 91.37 5.74
C GLN A 3 79.09 90.22 4.93
N ALA A 4 77.77 90.16 4.74
CA ALA A 4 76.84 91.05 4.01
C ALA A 4 76.45 90.34 2.69
N ALA A 5 75.28 90.47 2.08
CA ALA A 5 73.96 90.95 2.44
C ALA A 5 73.04 90.63 1.24
N LEU A 6 71.73 90.67 1.49
CA LEU A 6 70.66 91.22 0.64
C LEU A 6 69.98 90.40 -0.49
N ASN A 7 68.64 90.47 -0.38
CA ASN A 7 67.62 90.69 -1.43
C ASN A 7 67.05 89.45 -2.16
N VAL A 8 65.74 89.28 -2.44
CA VAL A 8 64.55 90.17 -2.52
C VAL A 8 63.25 89.37 -2.23
N ARG A 9 62.22 90.07 -1.71
CA ARG A 9 60.79 89.71 -1.51
C ARG A 9 59.97 89.36 -2.79
N HIS A 10 58.94 88.51 -2.65
CA HIS A 10 57.50 88.82 -2.90
C HIS A 10 56.65 87.60 -2.47
N ASN A 11 55.89 87.61 -1.38
CA ASN A 11 54.59 88.21 -1.07
C ASN A 11 53.34 87.44 -1.60
N GLN A 12 52.60 86.83 -0.65
CA GLN A 12 51.13 86.70 -0.53
C GLN A 12 50.32 85.92 -1.60
N LYS A 13 49.21 85.23 -1.29
CA LYS A 13 48.35 85.10 -0.11
C LYS A 13 47.46 83.85 -0.26
N ASN A 14 46.95 83.36 0.86
CA ASN A 14 45.94 82.31 1.02
C ASN A 14 44.67 82.53 0.16
N ASP A 15 43.95 81.44 -0.19
CA ASP A 15 42.59 81.19 0.33
C ASP A 15 42.04 79.82 -0.12
N GLU A 16 41.48 79.13 0.88
CA GLU A 16 40.32 78.22 0.91
C GLU A 16 40.16 77.05 -0.09
N ASP A 17 40.02 75.87 0.52
CA ASP A 17 39.57 74.60 -0.04
C ASP A 17 38.06 74.62 -0.31
N PRO A 18 37.59 74.12 -1.46
CA PRO A 18 36.33 73.38 -1.43
C PRO A 18 36.33 72.10 -2.26
N ARG A 19 36.06 71.00 -1.55
CA ARG A 19 35.16 69.89 -1.93
C ARG A 19 35.61 69.01 -3.10
N SER A 20 36.34 67.95 -2.77
CA SER A 20 36.45 66.75 -3.60
C SER A 20 35.06 66.10 -3.80
N GLY A 21 34.50 66.22 -5.00
CA GLY A 21 33.34 65.42 -5.42
C GLY A 21 33.69 63.93 -5.40
N PRO A 22 32.74 63.03 -5.04
CA PRO A 22 33.03 61.60 -4.91
C PRO A 22 33.52 61.05 -6.25
N SER A 23 34.68 60.41 -6.25
CA SER A 23 35.30 59.85 -7.45
C SER A 23 34.44 58.70 -8.00
N ASN A 24 33.82 58.92 -9.16
CA ASN A 24 33.04 57.89 -9.87
C ASN A 24 33.87 56.62 -10.19
N GLY A 25 35.21 56.70 -10.18
CA GLY A 25 36.11 55.57 -10.40
C GLY A 25 36.14 54.53 -9.26
N ALA A 26 35.99 54.97 -8.00
CA ALA A 26 35.88 54.05 -6.86
C ALA A 26 34.53 53.31 -6.87
N PHE A 27 33.47 53.98 -7.32
CA PHE A 27 32.15 53.40 -7.48
C PHE A 27 32.12 52.39 -8.65
N LEU A 28 32.76 52.69 -9.79
CA LEU A 28 32.93 51.73 -10.89
C LEU A 28 33.75 50.51 -10.47
N GLY A 29 34.87 50.69 -9.77
CA GLY A 29 35.70 49.58 -9.29
C GLY A 29 34.95 48.65 -8.32
N GLY A 30 34.18 49.23 -7.39
CA GLY A 30 33.30 48.47 -6.50
C GLY A 30 32.21 47.69 -7.24
N LEU A 31 31.62 48.28 -8.29
CA LEU A 31 30.62 47.62 -9.12
C LEU A 31 31.19 46.42 -9.89
N PHE A 32 32.39 46.55 -10.46
CA PHE A 32 33.06 45.43 -11.13
C PHE A 32 33.40 44.29 -10.15
N PHE A 33 33.91 44.62 -8.97
CA PHE A 33 34.18 43.62 -7.93
C PHE A 33 32.89 42.91 -7.49
N PHE A 34 31.82 43.67 -7.27
CA PHE A 34 30.51 43.12 -6.92
C PHE A 34 29.97 42.18 -8.02
N LEU A 35 30.02 42.57 -9.29
CA LEU A 35 29.59 41.74 -10.41
C LEU A 35 30.46 40.48 -10.56
N PHE A 36 31.76 40.58 -10.31
CA PHE A 36 32.66 39.42 -10.31
C PHE A 36 32.28 38.43 -9.20
N VAL A 37 32.08 38.92 -7.96
CA VAL A 37 31.65 38.09 -6.84
C VAL A 37 30.30 37.43 -7.13
N VAL A 38 29.31 38.18 -7.60
CA VAL A 38 27.99 37.64 -7.98
C VAL A 38 28.13 36.60 -9.09
N GLY A 39 28.96 36.87 -10.10
CA GLY A 39 29.25 35.93 -11.20
C GLY A 39 29.85 34.62 -10.69
N THR A 40 30.82 34.68 -9.77
CA THR A 40 31.44 33.48 -9.18
C THR A 40 30.47 32.69 -8.29
N ILE A 41 29.57 33.35 -7.57
CA ILE A 41 28.53 32.69 -6.76
C ILE A 41 27.53 31.97 -7.68
N ILE A 42 27.07 32.63 -8.75
CA ILE A 42 26.16 32.02 -9.73
C ILE A 42 26.85 30.84 -10.42
N TRP A 43 28.10 31.02 -10.86
CA TRP A 43 28.87 29.99 -11.55
C TRP A 43 29.16 28.78 -10.65
N SER A 44 29.54 29.00 -9.39
CA SER A 44 29.74 27.91 -8.41
C SER A 44 28.43 27.19 -8.08
N GLY A 45 27.32 27.92 -7.89
CA GLY A 45 26.00 27.31 -7.69
C GLY A 45 25.56 26.47 -8.89
N TRP A 46 25.81 26.96 -10.11
CA TRP A 46 25.50 26.23 -11.33
C TRP A 46 26.37 24.98 -11.50
N MET A 47 27.67 25.08 -11.21
CA MET A 47 28.63 23.97 -11.23
C MET A 47 28.29 22.89 -10.20
N VAL A 48 27.87 23.27 -8.99
CA VAL A 48 27.42 22.30 -7.98
C VAL A 48 26.14 21.61 -8.44
N MET A 49 25.19 22.35 -9.02
CA MET A 49 23.94 21.76 -9.50
C MET A 49 24.14 20.82 -10.69
N THR A 50 25.05 21.13 -11.62
CA THR A 50 25.40 20.22 -12.72
C THR A 50 26.16 19.00 -12.20
N TRP A 51 27.12 19.19 -11.29
CA TRP A 51 27.84 18.10 -10.64
C TRP A 51 26.91 17.15 -9.86
N MET A 52 25.85 17.67 -9.22
CA MET A 52 24.83 16.85 -8.55
C MET A 52 23.86 16.14 -9.51
N LYS A 53 23.74 16.59 -10.76
CA LYS A 53 22.82 16.05 -11.77
C LYS A 53 23.46 15.02 -12.69
N ASP A 54 24.79 14.97 -12.79
CA ASP A 54 25.49 14.03 -13.66
C ASP A 54 25.24 12.57 -13.22
N ALA A 55 24.40 11.90 -14.02
CA ALA A 55 23.89 10.55 -13.81
C ALA A 55 24.98 9.46 -13.78
N ASP A 56 26.11 9.71 -14.43
CA ASP A 56 27.17 8.72 -14.62
C ASP A 56 28.09 8.54 -13.39
N ARG A 57 27.95 9.38 -12.36
CA ARG A 57 28.80 9.31 -11.14
C ARG A 57 28.08 8.77 -9.90
N LEU A 58 26.76 8.64 -9.95
CA LEU A 58 25.92 8.06 -8.89
C LEU A 58 25.05 6.96 -9.52
N PRO A 59 25.62 5.78 -9.84
CA PRO A 59 24.83 4.65 -10.35
C PRO A 59 23.69 4.38 -9.38
N MET A 60 22.50 4.06 -9.91
CA MET A 60 21.24 4.02 -9.17
C MET A 60 21.40 3.39 -7.78
N SER A 61 21.45 4.32 -6.85
CA SER A 61 21.39 4.30 -5.41
C SER A 61 20.58 3.16 -4.81
N LYS A 62 21.22 2.40 -3.93
CA LYS A 62 20.74 1.15 -3.31
C LYS A 62 19.25 1.21 -2.96
N LEU A 63 18.53 0.19 -3.40
CA LEU A 63 17.12 0.02 -3.10
C LEU A 63 16.94 -0.76 -1.80
N VAL A 64 16.49 -0.07 -0.75
CA VAL A 64 16.30 -0.65 0.58
C VAL A 64 14.82 -0.92 0.79
N LEU A 65 14.46 -2.21 0.80
CA LEU A 65 13.09 -2.67 1.05
C LEU A 65 12.88 -2.98 2.52
N THR A 66 11.84 -2.39 3.10
CA THR A 66 11.47 -2.55 4.51
C THR A 66 9.99 -2.87 4.65
N GLY A 67 9.59 -3.38 5.82
CA GLY A 67 8.24 -3.84 6.12
C GLY A 67 8.17 -5.36 6.26
N GLU A 68 7.08 -5.83 6.86
CA GLU A 68 6.74 -7.25 6.96
C GLU A 68 6.21 -7.73 5.59
N ARG A 69 7.02 -8.51 4.87
CA ARG A 69 6.72 -8.98 3.51
C ARG A 69 6.63 -10.49 3.48
N HIS A 70 5.46 -10.99 3.13
CA HIS A 70 5.20 -12.41 2.89
C HIS A 70 5.14 -12.71 1.40
N TYR A 71 4.58 -11.79 0.61
CA TYR A 71 4.30 -11.99 -0.81
C TYR A 71 5.27 -11.25 -1.73
N THR A 72 5.69 -10.04 -1.35
CA THR A 72 6.45 -9.13 -2.20
C THR A 72 7.94 -9.46 -2.19
N LYS A 73 8.45 -9.96 -3.32
CA LYS A 73 9.86 -10.23 -3.54
C LYS A 73 10.58 -8.98 -4.04
N ASN A 74 11.91 -8.97 -3.92
CA ASN A 74 12.73 -7.86 -4.40
C ASN A 74 12.62 -7.70 -5.93
N ASP A 75 12.41 -8.80 -6.65
CA ASP A 75 12.25 -8.80 -8.11
C ASP A 75 10.92 -8.15 -8.56
N ASP A 76 9.84 -8.32 -7.81
CA ASP A 76 8.54 -7.69 -8.12
C ASP A 76 8.66 -6.17 -8.09
N VAL A 77 9.32 -5.64 -7.06
CA VAL A 77 9.55 -4.19 -6.92
C VAL A 77 10.51 -3.67 -7.98
N ARG A 78 11.57 -4.42 -8.30
CA ARG A 78 12.50 -4.07 -9.38
C ARG A 78 11.77 -3.98 -10.72
N LYS A 79 10.96 -4.98 -11.06
CA LYS A 79 10.16 -5.01 -12.29
C LYS A 79 9.17 -3.85 -12.34
N ALA A 80 8.50 -3.55 -11.23
CA ALA A 80 7.60 -2.39 -11.13
C ALA A 80 8.36 -1.10 -11.47
N ILE A 81 9.54 -0.87 -10.91
CA ILE A 81 10.33 0.34 -11.19
C ILE A 81 10.81 0.38 -12.65
N LEU A 82 11.30 -0.73 -13.19
CA LEU A 82 11.77 -0.80 -14.58
C LEU A 82 10.64 -0.57 -15.60
N ALA A 83 9.38 -0.86 -15.23
CA ALA A 83 8.23 -0.58 -16.08
C ALA A 83 7.98 0.93 -16.30
N LEU A 84 8.53 1.79 -15.44
CA LEU A 84 8.48 3.26 -15.60
C LEU A 84 9.49 3.79 -16.63
N GLY A 85 10.38 2.93 -17.14
CA GLY A 85 11.45 3.29 -18.07
C GLY A 85 12.85 3.12 -17.48
N GLN A 86 13.84 3.73 -18.13
CA GLN A 86 15.22 3.66 -17.65
C GLN A 86 15.33 4.36 -16.28
N PRO A 87 15.94 3.72 -15.27
CA PRO A 87 16.15 4.35 -13.97
C PRO A 87 17.03 5.59 -14.15
N GLY A 88 16.48 6.77 -13.85
CA GLY A 88 17.28 7.99 -13.75
C GLY A 88 18.18 7.98 -12.51
N THR A 89 18.89 9.08 -12.29
CA THR A 89 19.72 9.30 -11.10
C THR A 89 18.85 9.43 -9.84
N PHE A 90 19.43 9.21 -8.65
CA PHE A 90 18.78 9.47 -7.35
C PHE A 90 18.11 10.85 -7.25
N MET A 91 18.70 11.88 -7.85
CA MET A 91 18.14 13.23 -7.83
C MET A 91 16.92 13.37 -8.75
N THR A 92 16.93 12.74 -9.91
CA THR A 92 15.90 12.90 -10.96
C THR A 92 14.76 11.89 -10.84
N VAL A 93 14.92 10.82 -10.06
CA VAL A 93 13.87 9.80 -9.91
C VAL A 93 12.60 10.38 -9.27
N ASP A 94 11.46 10.09 -9.89
CA ASP A 94 10.15 10.45 -9.36
C ASP A 94 9.66 9.39 -8.37
N VAL A 95 9.67 9.79 -7.10
CA VAL A 95 9.27 8.96 -5.96
C VAL A 95 7.78 8.63 -6.00
N ASN A 96 6.95 9.57 -6.47
CA ASN A 96 5.51 9.39 -6.55
C ASN A 96 5.15 8.41 -7.67
N ALA A 97 5.84 8.50 -8.81
CA ALA A 97 5.68 7.53 -9.89
C ALA A 97 6.02 6.11 -9.43
N ILE A 98 7.15 5.93 -8.72
CA ILE A 98 7.52 4.63 -8.14
C ILE A 98 6.48 4.16 -7.13
N GLN A 99 6.05 5.03 -6.21
CA GLN A 99 5.05 4.68 -5.21
C GLN A 99 3.75 4.20 -5.86
N ASN A 100 3.26 4.93 -6.87
CA ASN A 100 2.06 4.57 -7.62
C ASN A 100 2.22 3.22 -8.32
N GLN A 101 3.36 2.99 -8.96
CA GLN A 101 3.63 1.76 -9.69
C GLN A 101 3.72 0.52 -8.78
N ILE A 102 4.37 0.64 -7.63
CA ILE A 102 4.41 -0.45 -6.64
C ILE A 102 3.03 -0.66 -6.02
N SER A 103 2.25 0.42 -5.84
CA SER A 103 0.87 0.33 -5.31
C SER A 103 -0.10 -0.34 -6.29
N MET A 104 0.27 -0.53 -7.55
CA MET A 104 -0.51 -1.34 -8.50
C MET A 104 -0.40 -2.85 -8.23
N LEU A 105 0.58 -3.30 -7.42
CA LEU A 105 0.64 -4.69 -7.00
C LEU A 105 -0.60 -5.03 -6.16
N PRO A 106 -1.43 -6.00 -6.57
CA PRO A 106 -2.76 -6.18 -5.98
C PRO A 106 -2.77 -6.48 -4.48
N TRP A 107 -1.74 -7.18 -3.97
CA TRP A 107 -1.61 -7.56 -2.56
C TRP A 107 -0.97 -6.48 -1.69
N VAL A 108 -0.58 -5.34 -2.27
CA VAL A 108 0.05 -4.24 -1.54
C VAL A 108 -1.02 -3.27 -1.05
N ARG A 109 -1.09 -3.08 0.27
CA ARG A 109 -2.03 -2.16 0.91
C ARG A 109 -1.54 -0.73 0.89
N GLN A 110 -0.27 -0.54 1.18
CA GLN A 110 0.34 0.78 1.26
C GLN A 110 1.82 0.70 0.93
N VAL A 111 2.30 1.69 0.18
CA VAL A 111 3.70 1.90 -0.10
C VAL A 111 4.09 3.30 0.33
N THR A 112 5.25 3.43 0.95
CA THR A 112 5.88 4.73 1.18
C THR A 112 7.28 4.68 0.61
N VAL A 113 7.55 5.59 -0.32
CA VAL A 113 8.87 5.70 -0.94
C VAL A 113 9.47 7.01 -0.48
N ARG A 114 10.72 6.98 -0.02
CA ARG A 114 11.47 8.18 0.33
C ARG A 114 12.91 8.10 -0.11
N LYS A 115 13.44 9.24 -0.53
CA LYS A 115 14.87 9.44 -0.77
C LYS A 115 15.57 9.55 0.58
N GLN A 116 16.66 8.80 0.76
CA GLN A 116 17.56 8.89 1.89
C GLN A 116 18.95 9.20 1.35
N TRP A 117 19.47 10.36 1.72
CA TRP A 117 20.81 10.79 1.32
C TRP A 117 21.87 9.88 1.95
N PRO A 118 22.99 9.55 1.28
CA PRO A 118 23.45 10.10 -0.01
C PRO A 118 22.87 9.44 -1.26
N ASP A 119 22.59 8.15 -1.19
CA ASP A 119 22.36 7.32 -2.37
C ASP A 119 21.43 6.14 -2.08
N GLU A 120 20.32 6.34 -1.34
CA GLU A 120 19.39 5.26 -1.00
C GLU A 120 17.92 5.60 -1.29
N LEU A 121 17.21 4.71 -1.98
CA LEU A 121 15.76 4.78 -2.06
C LEU A 121 15.16 3.80 -1.05
N LYS A 122 14.58 4.34 0.02
CA LYS A 122 13.93 3.53 1.05
C LYS A 122 12.46 3.35 0.70
N ILE A 123 12.06 2.10 0.50
CA ILE A 123 10.71 1.69 0.18
C ILE A 123 10.18 0.89 1.36
N HIS A 124 9.11 1.38 1.97
CA HIS A 124 8.38 0.68 3.03
C HIS A 124 7.07 0.14 2.45
N ILE A 125 6.89 -1.18 2.51
CA ILE A 125 5.73 -1.88 1.95
C ILE A 125 4.90 -2.46 3.09
N VAL A 126 3.59 -2.23 3.04
CA VAL A 126 2.60 -2.89 3.89
C VAL A 126 1.71 -3.71 2.98
N GLU A 127 1.69 -5.03 3.21
CA GLU A 127 0.86 -5.97 2.47
C GLU A 127 -0.54 -6.10 3.12
N TYR A 128 -1.52 -6.51 2.31
CA TYR A 128 -2.79 -6.96 2.85
C TYR A 128 -2.61 -8.28 3.59
N ARG A 129 -3.37 -8.45 4.69
CA ARG A 129 -3.46 -9.72 5.42
C ARG A 129 -4.73 -10.44 5.01
N PRO A 130 -4.64 -11.61 4.35
CA PRO A 130 -5.82 -12.35 3.93
C PRO A 130 -6.57 -12.89 5.15
N PHE A 131 -7.87 -12.62 5.18
CA PHE A 131 -8.76 -13.13 6.22
C PHE A 131 -9.67 -14.24 5.67
N ALA A 132 -10.21 -14.05 4.47
CA ALA A 132 -11.09 -14.99 3.81
C ALA A 132 -10.93 -14.93 2.29
N ARG A 133 -11.38 -15.98 1.59
CA ARG A 133 -11.54 -15.98 0.13
C ARG A 133 -12.85 -15.31 -0.25
N TRP A 134 -12.80 -14.47 -1.27
CA TRP A 134 -13.95 -13.72 -1.78
C TRP A 134 -14.22 -14.09 -3.24
N ASN A 135 -15.38 -14.70 -3.50
CA ASN A 135 -15.80 -15.13 -4.84
C ASN A 135 -14.70 -15.94 -5.58
N ASP A 136 -14.16 -16.95 -4.92
CA ASP A 136 -13.13 -17.92 -5.38
C ASP A 136 -11.73 -17.36 -5.70
N GLN A 137 -11.65 -16.25 -6.42
CA GLN A 137 -10.41 -15.73 -7.01
C GLN A 137 -9.75 -14.62 -6.19
N ASN A 138 -10.54 -13.89 -5.41
CA ASN A 138 -10.05 -12.76 -4.64
C ASN A 138 -9.89 -13.15 -3.17
N MET A 139 -9.17 -12.32 -2.44
CA MET A 139 -9.10 -12.35 -0.99
C MET A 139 -9.79 -11.11 -0.43
N VAL A 140 -10.27 -11.23 0.80
CA VAL A 140 -10.75 -10.10 1.58
C VAL A 140 -10.01 -10.06 2.90
N ASP A 141 -9.69 -8.86 3.36
CA ASP A 141 -9.13 -8.64 4.70
C ASP A 141 -10.23 -8.41 5.76
N GLU A 142 -9.83 -8.33 7.02
CA GLU A 142 -10.75 -8.08 8.15
C GLU A 142 -11.53 -6.77 8.04
N GLN A 143 -11.08 -5.81 7.22
CA GLN A 143 -11.75 -4.52 7.02
C GLN A 143 -12.68 -4.52 5.79
N GLY A 144 -12.81 -5.64 5.08
CA GLY A 144 -13.66 -5.77 3.90
C GLY A 144 -13.05 -5.22 2.62
N ARG A 145 -11.72 -5.06 2.56
CA ARG A 145 -11.03 -4.66 1.33
C ARG A 145 -10.66 -5.89 0.55
N VAL A 146 -10.98 -5.85 -0.74
CA VAL A 146 -10.72 -6.95 -1.68
C VAL A 146 -9.38 -6.73 -2.35
N PHE A 147 -8.60 -7.79 -2.45
CA PHE A 147 -7.31 -7.79 -3.12
C PHE A 147 -7.02 -9.17 -3.72
N ASN A 148 -5.98 -9.28 -4.54
CA ASN A 148 -5.56 -10.54 -5.12
C ASN A 148 -4.17 -10.92 -4.63
N LEU A 149 -3.95 -12.20 -4.37
CA LEU A 149 -2.62 -12.73 -4.09
C LEU A 149 -1.84 -12.99 -5.38
N PRO A 150 -0.50 -13.09 -5.31
CA PRO A 150 0.29 -13.58 -6.43
C PRO A 150 -0.20 -14.96 -6.89
N VAL A 151 -0.09 -15.24 -8.19
CA VAL A 151 -0.53 -16.51 -8.79
C VAL A 151 0.10 -17.72 -8.07
N SER A 152 1.36 -17.61 -7.64
CA SER A 152 2.07 -18.68 -6.91
C SER A 152 1.49 -19.01 -5.53
N GLU A 153 0.74 -18.09 -4.94
CA GLU A 153 0.11 -18.23 -3.63
C GLU A 153 -1.41 -18.45 -3.73
N ASN A 154 -1.97 -18.34 -4.95
CA ASN A 154 -3.36 -18.65 -5.18
C ASN A 154 -3.61 -20.15 -4.92
N GLY A 155 -4.67 -20.46 -4.18
CA GLY A 155 -4.99 -21.87 -3.83
C GLY A 155 -4.35 -22.38 -2.53
N LYS A 156 -3.35 -21.69 -1.98
CA LYS A 156 -2.75 -22.05 -0.69
C LYS A 156 -3.54 -21.49 0.48
N GLY A 157 -3.42 -22.13 1.64
CA GLY A 157 -4.06 -21.71 2.89
C GLY A 157 -5.52 -22.18 3.03
N ASP A 158 -5.86 -22.57 4.27
CA ASP A 158 -7.22 -22.93 4.65
C ASP A 158 -7.97 -21.66 5.05
N TYR A 159 -8.71 -21.10 4.09
CA TYR A 159 -9.49 -19.87 4.26
C TYR A 159 -10.96 -20.18 4.12
N VAL A 160 -11.79 -19.57 4.98
CA VAL A 160 -13.25 -19.58 4.80
C VAL A 160 -13.61 -18.97 3.45
N LEU A 161 -14.62 -19.55 2.81
CA LEU A 161 -15.14 -19.08 1.52
C LEU A 161 -16.30 -18.12 1.76
N LEU A 162 -16.17 -16.89 1.28
CA LEU A 162 -17.21 -15.87 1.35
C LEU A 162 -17.65 -15.48 -0.07
N TYR A 163 -18.96 -15.42 -0.26
CA TYR A 163 -19.56 -15.05 -1.55
C TYR A 163 -20.56 -13.93 -1.38
N GLY A 164 -20.58 -13.01 -2.34
CA GLY A 164 -21.53 -11.92 -2.34
C GLY A 164 -21.46 -11.04 -3.58
N PRO A 165 -22.51 -10.22 -3.82
CA PRO A 165 -22.49 -9.20 -4.86
C PRO A 165 -21.41 -8.14 -4.59
N GLN A 166 -20.97 -7.45 -5.64
CA GLN A 166 -20.00 -6.37 -5.52
C GLN A 166 -20.51 -5.28 -4.56
N GLY A 167 -19.67 -4.84 -3.61
CA GLY A 167 -20.02 -3.84 -2.61
C GLY A 167 -20.56 -4.41 -1.29
N SER A 168 -20.85 -5.71 -1.22
CA SER A 168 -21.38 -6.36 0.00
C SER A 168 -20.32 -6.95 0.94
N GLN A 169 -19.03 -6.75 0.67
CA GLN A 169 -17.95 -7.42 1.39
C GLN A 169 -17.99 -7.17 2.89
N LYS A 170 -18.26 -5.92 3.30
CA LYS A 170 -18.38 -5.55 4.71
C LYS A 170 -19.60 -6.16 5.38
N GLU A 171 -20.72 -6.26 4.66
CA GLU A 171 -21.95 -6.87 5.15
C GLU A 171 -21.75 -8.37 5.36
N VAL A 172 -21.19 -9.07 4.37
CA VAL A 172 -20.88 -10.50 4.45
C VAL A 172 -19.89 -10.80 5.57
N LEU A 173 -18.85 -9.97 5.76
CA LEU A 173 -17.90 -10.17 6.88
C LEU A 173 -18.53 -9.95 8.26
N LYS A 174 -19.43 -8.97 8.37
CA LYS A 174 -20.16 -8.72 9.61
C LYS A 174 -21.03 -9.91 9.97
N GLU A 175 -21.85 -10.38 9.03
CA GLU A 175 -22.74 -11.54 9.26
C GLU A 175 -21.95 -12.84 9.43
N TYR A 176 -20.83 -13.01 8.71
CA TYR A 176 -19.90 -14.12 8.94
C TYR A 176 -19.42 -14.18 10.39
N SER A 177 -19.05 -13.04 10.98
CA SER A 177 -18.59 -13.00 12.37
C SER A 177 -19.69 -13.43 13.34
N VAL A 178 -20.94 -13.02 13.08
CA VAL A 178 -22.12 -13.42 13.88
C VAL A 178 -22.36 -14.92 13.74
N PHE A 179 -22.50 -15.43 12.52
CA PHE A 179 -22.80 -16.85 12.28
C PHE A 179 -21.68 -17.76 12.76
N LYS A 180 -20.41 -17.39 12.55
CA LYS A 180 -19.26 -18.14 13.04
C LYS A 180 -19.33 -18.33 14.56
N ASN A 181 -19.60 -17.26 15.31
CA ASN A 181 -19.65 -17.32 16.77
C ASN A 181 -20.83 -18.16 17.25
N THR A 182 -22.01 -17.99 16.65
CA THR A 182 -23.21 -18.76 16.97
C THR A 182 -23.01 -20.25 16.68
N LEU A 183 -22.44 -20.62 15.53
CA LEU A 183 -22.15 -22.02 15.17
C LEU A 183 -21.06 -22.63 16.06
N ALA A 184 -20.01 -21.87 16.37
CA ALA A 184 -18.91 -22.34 17.21
C ALA A 184 -19.36 -22.72 18.63
N ALA A 185 -20.38 -22.04 19.17
CA ALA A 185 -20.98 -22.39 20.47
C ALA A 185 -21.62 -23.79 20.49
N HIS A 186 -21.92 -24.35 19.31
CA HIS A 186 -22.50 -25.68 19.13
C HIS A 186 -21.51 -26.67 18.48
N ASN A 187 -20.21 -26.39 18.54
CA ASN A 187 -19.14 -27.20 17.92
C ASN A 187 -19.29 -27.38 16.39
N LEU A 188 -19.98 -26.47 15.71
CA LEU A 188 -20.10 -26.46 14.25
C LEU A 188 -19.12 -25.45 13.66
N LYS A 189 -18.43 -25.82 12.58
CA LYS A 189 -17.51 -24.92 11.88
C LYS A 189 -18.09 -24.45 10.56
N LEU A 190 -18.07 -23.14 10.35
CA LEU A 190 -18.49 -22.52 9.09
C LEU A 190 -17.38 -22.66 8.06
N LYS A 191 -17.65 -23.37 6.96
CA LYS A 191 -16.76 -23.54 5.82
C LYS A 191 -16.98 -22.49 4.74
N SER A 192 -18.25 -22.18 4.45
CA SER A 192 -18.62 -21.16 3.47
C SER A 192 -19.84 -20.36 3.90
N LEU A 193 -19.86 -19.06 3.56
CA LEU A 193 -21.02 -18.18 3.67
C LEU A 193 -21.27 -17.50 2.34
N SER A 194 -22.51 -17.56 1.86
CA SER A 194 -22.91 -16.92 0.61
C SER A 194 -24.10 -15.99 0.83
N MET A 195 -24.01 -14.80 0.24
CA MET A 195 -25.11 -13.87 0.11
C MET A 195 -25.46 -13.69 -1.37
N THR A 196 -26.72 -13.95 -1.72
CA THR A 196 -27.22 -13.66 -3.08
C THR A 196 -27.47 -12.16 -3.29
N ALA A 197 -27.60 -11.71 -4.54
CA ALA A 197 -28.01 -10.33 -4.84
C ALA A 197 -29.36 -9.93 -4.22
N ARG A 198 -30.22 -10.91 -3.90
CA ARG A 198 -31.50 -10.71 -3.20
C ARG A 198 -31.37 -10.69 -1.67
N HIS A 199 -30.14 -10.69 -1.13
CA HIS A 199 -29.83 -10.74 0.30
C HIS A 199 -30.36 -12.01 0.98
N ALA A 200 -30.43 -13.11 0.24
CA ALA A 200 -30.67 -14.43 0.81
C ALA A 200 -29.34 -15.08 1.19
N TRP A 201 -29.29 -15.65 2.39
CA TRP A 201 -28.12 -16.27 2.99
C TRP A 201 -28.14 -17.78 2.88
N GLN A 202 -26.96 -18.34 2.60
CA GLN A 202 -26.69 -19.77 2.60
C GLN A 202 -25.38 -20.02 3.36
N ILE A 203 -25.37 -21.02 4.22
CA ILE A 203 -24.19 -21.47 4.97
C ILE A 203 -23.81 -22.89 4.50
N ILE A 204 -22.52 -23.18 4.44
CA ILE A 204 -22.00 -24.55 4.30
C ILE A 204 -21.08 -24.82 5.48
N LEU A 205 -21.30 -25.94 6.15
CA LEU A 205 -20.49 -26.40 7.27
C LEU A 205 -19.25 -27.19 6.79
N ASP A 206 -18.32 -27.45 7.71
CA ASP A 206 -17.10 -28.24 7.45
C ASP A 206 -17.38 -29.69 7.01
N ASN A 207 -18.51 -30.24 7.41
CA ASN A 207 -19.02 -31.55 7.00
C ASN A 207 -19.90 -31.52 5.72
N ASP A 208 -19.84 -30.43 4.95
CA ASP A 208 -20.55 -30.19 3.69
C ASP A 208 -22.08 -30.07 3.79
N VAL A 209 -22.65 -30.02 5.01
CA VAL A 209 -24.08 -29.73 5.17
C VAL A 209 -24.40 -28.31 4.72
N ARG A 210 -25.37 -28.18 3.82
CA ARG A 210 -25.86 -26.89 3.33
C ARG A 210 -27.08 -26.41 4.11
N ILE A 211 -27.05 -25.16 4.54
CA ILE A 211 -28.14 -24.53 5.30
C ILE A 211 -28.69 -23.36 4.49
N GLU A 212 -29.94 -23.46 4.05
CA GLU A 212 -30.62 -22.39 3.33
C GLU A 212 -31.43 -21.54 4.32
N LEU A 213 -30.93 -20.35 4.66
CA LEU A 213 -31.59 -19.45 5.63
C LEU A 213 -32.55 -18.48 4.94
N GLY A 214 -32.30 -18.14 3.67
CA GLY A 214 -33.10 -17.14 2.97
C GLY A 214 -32.83 -15.72 3.46
N LYS A 215 -33.81 -14.82 3.30
CA LYS A 215 -33.63 -13.36 3.52
C LYS A 215 -34.12 -12.86 4.88
N LYS A 216 -35.19 -13.44 5.41
CA LYS A 216 -35.90 -12.95 6.60
C LYS A 216 -35.59 -13.84 7.80
N ASP A 217 -35.63 -13.25 8.99
CA ASP A 217 -35.56 -13.95 10.28
C ASP A 217 -34.35 -14.91 10.37
N VAL A 218 -33.23 -14.47 9.79
CA VAL A 218 -32.05 -15.32 9.54
C VAL A 218 -31.50 -15.90 10.85
N SER A 219 -31.45 -15.10 11.91
CA SER A 219 -31.01 -15.54 13.23
C SER A 219 -31.97 -16.55 13.86
N GLU A 220 -33.29 -16.35 13.72
CA GLU A 220 -34.29 -17.30 14.24
C GLU A 220 -34.21 -18.63 13.50
N ARG A 221 -34.06 -18.59 12.17
CA ARG A 221 -33.89 -19.78 11.32
C ARG A 221 -32.61 -20.54 11.65
N LEU A 222 -31.52 -19.82 11.93
CA LEU A 222 -30.28 -20.44 12.38
C LEU A 222 -30.43 -21.10 13.76
N ASN A 223 -31.12 -20.46 14.71
CA ASN A 223 -31.39 -21.08 16.02
C ASN A 223 -32.24 -22.36 15.88
N ARG A 224 -33.27 -22.32 15.02
CA ARG A 224 -34.08 -23.50 14.71
C ARG A 224 -33.25 -24.64 14.10
N PHE A 225 -32.30 -24.32 13.23
CA PHE A 225 -31.33 -25.31 12.74
C PHE A 225 -30.55 -25.94 13.89
N LEU A 226 -30.03 -25.14 14.81
CA LEU A 226 -29.24 -25.61 15.94
C LEU A 226 -30.03 -26.52 16.88
N GLU A 227 -31.33 -26.29 17.04
CA GLU A 227 -32.23 -27.17 17.80
C GLU A 227 -32.53 -28.48 17.07
N LEU A 228 -32.73 -28.43 15.75
CA LEU A 228 -33.11 -29.60 14.94
C LEU A 228 -31.91 -30.49 14.59
N TYR A 229 -30.74 -29.92 14.37
CA TYR A 229 -29.60 -30.61 13.79
C TYR A 229 -29.12 -31.83 14.60
N PRO A 230 -29.03 -31.79 15.95
CA PRO A 230 -28.68 -32.97 16.75
C PRO A 230 -29.68 -34.13 16.59
N LEU A 231 -30.97 -33.84 16.37
CA LEU A 231 -31.99 -34.85 16.13
C LEU A 231 -31.80 -35.50 14.74
N LEU A 232 -31.46 -34.69 13.73
CA LEU A 232 -31.18 -35.19 12.38
C LEU A 232 -29.94 -36.09 12.33
N GLN A 233 -28.95 -35.82 13.18
CA GLN A 233 -27.73 -36.63 13.28
C GLN A 233 -27.95 -38.02 13.91
N GLN A 234 -29.10 -38.27 14.55
CA GLN A 234 -29.42 -39.60 15.10
C GLN A 234 -29.76 -40.62 14.00
N THR A 235 -30.11 -40.15 12.80
CA THR A 235 -30.31 -40.99 11.62
C THR A 235 -28.96 -41.48 11.10
N THR A 236 -28.70 -42.79 11.19
CA THR A 236 -27.37 -43.36 10.88
C THR A 236 -27.24 -43.93 9.48
N ASP A 237 -28.35 -44.22 8.77
CA ASP A 237 -28.32 -44.85 7.44
C ASP A 237 -28.01 -43.85 6.32
N LYS A 238 -28.12 -42.54 6.58
CA LYS A 238 -27.93 -41.46 5.62
C LYS A 238 -27.30 -40.26 6.31
N ARG A 239 -26.62 -39.42 5.53
CA ARG A 239 -26.12 -38.12 6.01
C ARG A 239 -27.05 -37.01 5.56
N VAL A 240 -27.13 -35.94 6.35
CA VAL A 240 -27.80 -34.71 5.94
C VAL A 240 -27.01 -34.06 4.81
N ASP A 241 -27.67 -33.76 3.70
CA ASP A 241 -27.08 -33.02 2.57
C ASP A 241 -27.39 -31.53 2.69
N TYR A 242 -28.67 -31.21 2.89
CA TYR A 242 -29.11 -29.84 3.13
C TYR A 242 -30.28 -29.75 4.10
N VAL A 243 -30.41 -28.58 4.73
CA VAL A 243 -31.57 -28.19 5.53
C VAL A 243 -32.06 -26.84 5.03
N ASP A 244 -33.28 -26.80 4.50
CA ASP A 244 -33.93 -25.61 4.00
C ASP A 244 -34.90 -25.04 5.04
N LEU A 245 -34.54 -23.88 5.59
CA LEU A 245 -35.27 -23.18 6.65
C LEU A 245 -36.03 -21.97 6.12
N ARG A 246 -36.24 -21.89 4.80
CA ARG A 246 -36.93 -20.76 4.20
C ARG A 246 -38.42 -20.70 4.58
N TYR A 247 -38.96 -21.79 5.11
CA TYR A 247 -40.33 -21.92 5.61
C TYR A 247 -40.50 -21.27 7.00
N SER A 248 -41.68 -20.70 7.26
CA SER A 248 -41.95 -19.98 8.52
C SER A 248 -41.84 -20.89 9.74
N ASN A 249 -42.50 -22.05 9.71
CA ASN A 249 -42.69 -22.93 10.87
C ASN A 249 -42.13 -24.35 10.65
N GLY A 250 -41.20 -24.53 9.71
CA GLY A 250 -40.69 -25.86 9.39
C GLY A 250 -39.31 -25.83 8.73
N ALA A 251 -38.80 -27.02 8.45
CA ALA A 251 -37.57 -27.24 7.70
C ALA A 251 -37.77 -28.39 6.72
N ALA A 252 -37.22 -28.28 5.52
CA ALA A 252 -37.11 -29.41 4.60
C ALA A 252 -35.69 -29.98 4.67
N VAL A 253 -35.55 -31.29 4.80
CA VAL A 253 -34.25 -31.95 4.95
C VAL A 253 -34.00 -32.83 3.73
N GLY A 254 -32.89 -32.56 3.04
CA GLY A 254 -32.34 -33.42 2.01
C GLY A 254 -31.33 -34.40 2.61
N TRP A 255 -31.41 -35.66 2.19
CA TRP A 255 -30.52 -36.73 2.63
C TRP A 255 -29.66 -37.20 1.47
N ALA A 256 -28.39 -37.48 1.76
CA ALA A 256 -27.47 -38.15 0.83
C ALA A 256 -27.06 -39.53 1.40
N PRO A 257 -26.68 -40.48 0.53
CA PRO A 257 -26.02 -41.70 0.97
C PRO A 257 -24.78 -41.37 1.82
N LEU A 258 -24.44 -42.27 2.73
CA LEU A 258 -23.16 -42.20 3.43
C LEU A 258 -22.03 -42.23 2.39
N LEU A 259 -20.96 -41.48 2.66
CA LEU A 259 -19.74 -41.60 1.88
C LEU A 259 -19.17 -42.99 2.16
N VAL A 260 -19.41 -43.93 1.25
CA VAL A 260 -18.72 -45.22 1.25
C VAL A 260 -17.35 -44.92 0.65
N ASP A 261 -16.28 -45.18 1.42
CA ASP A 261 -14.92 -45.11 0.89
C ASP A 261 -14.88 -45.90 -0.43
N ALA A 262 -14.39 -45.26 -1.49
CA ALA A 262 -14.28 -45.90 -2.79
C ALA A 262 -13.59 -47.27 -2.63
N PRO A 263 -14.07 -48.34 -3.28
CA PRO A 263 -13.36 -49.61 -3.27
C PRO A 263 -11.91 -49.37 -3.71
N PRO A 264 -10.91 -49.99 -3.05
CA PRO A 264 -9.53 -49.91 -3.54
C PRO A 264 -9.52 -50.37 -5.00
N GLU A 265 -8.87 -49.59 -5.85
CA GLU A 265 -8.80 -49.75 -7.30
C GLU A 265 -8.60 -51.22 -7.70
N LEU A 266 -9.37 -51.68 -8.69
CA LEU A 266 -9.05 -52.90 -9.41
C LEU A 266 -7.74 -52.64 -10.19
N GLN A 267 -6.69 -53.35 -9.77
CA GLN A 267 -5.36 -53.44 -10.39
C GLN A 267 -5.41 -53.81 -11.87
#